data_AF-K9X5A2-F1
#
_entry.id   AF-K9X5A2-F1
#
_cell.length_a   1.000
_cell.length_b   1.000
_cell.length_c   1.000
_cell.angle_alpha   90.00
_cell.angle_beta   90.00
_cell.angle_gamma   90.00
#
_symmetry.space_group_name_H-M   'P 1'
#
loop_
_entity.id
_entity.type
_entity.pdbx_description
1 polymer ?
#
loop_
_entity_poly.entity_id
_entity_poly.type
_entity_poly.pdbx_seq_one_letter_code
_entity_poly.pdbx_strand_id
1 'polypeptide(L)'
;MVKKLFNKEFGRSRKQALEENEISTGIVQHPVTGRWQTWITFTGLDIQCITAHNQRDDADKVAKAIADAWTEGKYQSGEEVTAFIKSLPSDALIDPLPQEVVVKLSQQALRARK
;
A
#
# COMPACT_ATOMS: atom_id res chain seq x y z
N MET A 1 -9.96 -12.02 55.72
CA MET A 1 -8.83 -11.12 55.40
C MET A 1 -7.91 -11.85 54.43
N VAL A 2 -7.44 -11.39 53.27
CA VAL A 2 -7.71 -10.25 52.38
C VAL A 2 -7.34 -10.76 50.98
N LYS A 3 -8.11 -10.33 49.98
CA LYS A 3 -7.93 -10.54 48.53
C LYS A 3 -6.51 -10.20 48.04
N LYS A 4 -5.99 -10.94 47.06
CA LYS A 4 -5.16 -10.37 46.00
C LYS A 4 -5.73 -10.76 44.63
N LEU A 5 -6.36 -9.78 44.00
CA LEU A 5 -6.63 -9.73 42.57
C LEU A 5 -5.30 -9.54 41.83
N PHE A 6 -5.06 -10.29 40.76
CA PHE A 6 -4.34 -9.77 39.60
C PHE A 6 -5.05 -10.28 38.34
N ASN A 7 -5.67 -9.31 37.66
CA ASN A 7 -6.24 -9.42 36.32
C ASN A 7 -5.14 -9.12 35.30
N LYS A 8 -5.39 -9.56 34.05
CA LYS A 8 -4.89 -8.97 32.78
C LYS A 8 -3.40 -9.21 32.46
N GLU A 9 -2.97 -9.63 31.25
CA GLU A 9 -3.57 -9.58 29.92
C GLU A 9 -3.15 -10.81 29.10
N PHE A 10 -4.07 -11.34 28.28
CA PHE A 10 -3.71 -12.21 27.17
C PHE A 10 -2.69 -11.47 26.30
N GLY A 11 -1.47 -12.01 26.24
CA GLY A 11 -0.45 -11.60 25.29
C GLY A 11 -1.00 -11.79 23.87
N ARG A 12 -1.63 -10.76 23.32
CA ARG A 12 -1.64 -10.53 21.89
C ARG A 12 -0.17 -10.37 21.53
N SER A 13 0.45 -11.45 21.03
CA SER A 13 1.66 -11.31 20.23
C SER A 13 1.30 -10.27 19.18
N ARG A 14 1.85 -9.07 19.34
CA ARG A 14 1.85 -8.04 18.32
C ARG A 14 2.61 -8.73 17.20
N LYS A 15 1.88 -9.24 16.19
CA LYS A 15 2.45 -9.74 14.94
C LYS A 15 3.60 -8.80 14.63
N GLN A 16 4.81 -9.37 14.50
CA GLN A 16 6.02 -8.64 14.14
C GLN A 16 5.62 -7.49 13.23
N ALA A 17 5.71 -6.27 13.77
CA ALA A 17 5.63 -5.10 12.94
C ALA A 17 6.67 -5.34 11.85
N LEU A 18 6.24 -5.12 10.61
CA LEU A 18 7.08 -5.11 9.41
C LEU A 18 8.44 -4.52 9.76
N GLU A 19 9.52 -4.99 9.14
CA GLU A 19 10.75 -4.19 9.12
C GLU A 19 10.33 -2.76 8.75
N GLU A 20 10.60 -1.82 9.66
CA GLU A 20 10.03 -0.48 9.63
C GLU A 20 10.43 0.13 8.28
N ASN A 21 9.44 0.40 7.42
CA ASN A 21 9.58 1.05 6.10
C ASN A 21 9.76 0.13 4.87
N GLU A 22 8.97 -0.92 4.67
CA GLU A 22 8.82 -1.53 3.33
C GLU A 22 7.45 -1.20 2.70
N ILE A 23 7.49 -0.55 1.52
CA ILE A 23 6.33 -0.39 0.64
C ILE A 23 6.40 -1.42 -0.48
N SER A 24 5.25 -1.95 -0.88
CA SER A 24 5.12 -2.67 -2.14
C SER A 24 4.22 -1.86 -3.07
N THR A 25 4.59 -1.75 -4.34
CA THR A 25 3.84 -0.99 -5.33
C THR A 25 3.79 -1.74 -6.66
N GLY A 26 2.85 -1.37 -7.51
CA GLY A 26 2.71 -1.90 -8.86
C GLY A 26 1.57 -1.22 -9.59
N ILE A 27 1.25 -1.75 -10.77
CA ILE A 27 0.15 -1.26 -11.59
C ILE A 27 -0.89 -2.36 -11.81
N VAL A 28 -2.13 -1.95 -12.04
CA VAL A 28 -3.23 -2.84 -12.40
C VAL A 28 -4.16 -2.11 -13.37
N GLN A 29 -4.69 -2.81 -14.36
CA GLN A 29 -5.75 -2.24 -15.20
C GLN A 29 -7.10 -2.44 -14.51
N HIS A 30 -7.84 -1.36 -14.30
CA HIS A 30 -9.19 -1.42 -13.77
C HIS A 30 -10.11 -2.12 -14.79
N PRO A 31 -10.83 -3.20 -14.42
CA PRO A 31 -11.55 -4.04 -15.38
C PRO A 31 -12.76 -3.35 -16.02
N VAL A 32 -13.37 -2.39 -15.31
CA VAL A 32 -14.54 -1.64 -15.82
C VAL A 32 -14.13 -0.41 -16.64
N THR A 33 -13.31 0.48 -16.07
CA THR A 33 -12.93 1.75 -16.72
C THR A 33 -11.78 1.62 -17.72
N GLY A 34 -11.05 0.50 -17.72
CA GLY A 34 -9.90 0.26 -18.59
C GLY A 34 -8.65 1.09 -18.24
N ARG A 35 -8.72 1.94 -17.22
CA ARG A 35 -7.61 2.80 -16.78
C ARG A 35 -6.56 1.99 -16.03
N TRP A 36 -5.30 2.38 -16.18
CA TRP A 36 -4.18 1.83 -15.42
C TRP A 36 -4.06 2.57 -14.09
N GLN A 37 -4.19 1.86 -12.98
CA GLN A 37 -4.05 2.41 -11.64
C GLN A 37 -2.75 1.95 -10.99
N THR A 38 -2.07 2.89 -10.34
CA THR A 38 -0.92 2.57 -9.51
C THR A 38 -1.38 2.32 -8.09
N TRP A 39 -0.95 1.20 -7.52
CA TRP A 39 -1.31 0.81 -6.16
C TRP A 39 -0.08 0.72 -5.25
N ILE A 40 -0.31 0.94 -3.96
CA ILE A 40 0.66 0.77 -2.88
C ILE A 40 0.08 -0.11 -1.78
N THR A 41 0.96 -0.72 -0.98
CA THR A 41 0.60 -1.44 0.25
C THR A 41 1.80 -1.51 1.17
N PHE A 42 1.56 -1.33 2.48
CA PHE A 42 2.59 -1.48 3.50
C PHE A 42 2.58 -2.90 4.09
N THR A 43 1.41 -3.52 4.18
CA THR A 43 1.20 -4.81 4.87
C THR A 43 0.91 -5.98 3.91
N GLY A 44 0.67 -5.70 2.63
CA GLY A 44 0.08 -6.64 1.67
C GLY A 44 -1.44 -6.80 1.83
N LEU A 45 -2.04 -6.27 2.89
CA LEU A 45 -3.48 -6.37 3.17
C LEU A 45 -4.22 -5.04 2.96
N ASP A 46 -3.48 -3.95 2.81
CA ASP A 46 -3.94 -2.57 2.71
C ASP A 46 -3.65 -2.01 1.31
N ILE A 47 -4.17 -2.68 0.28
CA ILE A 47 -4.01 -2.22 -1.10
C ILE A 47 -4.77 -0.89 -1.27
N GLN A 48 -4.05 0.15 -1.67
CA GLN A 48 -4.61 1.46 -1.98
C GLN A 48 -4.17 1.88 -3.38
N CYS A 49 -5.12 2.29 -4.21
CA CYS A 49 -4.81 2.91 -5.50
C CYS A 49 -4.62 4.41 -5.30
N ILE A 50 -3.56 4.98 -5.87
CA ILE A 50 -3.16 6.37 -5.62
C ILE A 50 -3.04 7.22 -6.88
N THR A 51 -3.00 6.62 -8.07
CA THR A 51 -3.13 7.34 -9.34
C THR A 51 -3.91 6.50 -10.36
N ALA A 52 -4.47 7.15 -11.37
CA ALA A 52 -5.14 6.52 -12.50
C ALA A 52 -4.76 7.19 -13.82
N HIS A 53 -4.44 6.38 -14.83
CA HIS A 53 -3.87 6.80 -16.11
C HIS A 53 -4.55 6.12 -17.29
N ASN A 54 -4.55 6.79 -18.44
CA ASN A 54 -5.03 6.20 -19.68
C ASN A 54 -4.00 5.24 -20.29
N GLN A 55 -2.71 5.52 -20.07
CA GLN A 55 -1.60 4.75 -20.62
C GLN A 55 -0.91 3.92 -19.53
N ARG A 56 -0.51 2.70 -19.90
CA ARG A 56 0.22 1.80 -19.00
C ARG A 56 1.56 2.39 -18.59
N ASP A 57 2.28 2.97 -19.56
CA ASP A 57 3.63 3.49 -19.35
C ASP A 57 3.65 4.64 -18.34
N ASP A 58 2.59 5.44 -18.26
CA ASP A 58 2.51 6.53 -17.29
C ASP A 58 2.26 6.00 -15.87
N ALA A 59 1.41 4.99 -15.72
CA ALA A 59 1.26 4.29 -14.45
C ALA A 59 2.56 3.59 -14.03
N ASP A 60 3.30 3.00 -14.97
CA ASP A 60 4.58 2.31 -14.70
C ASP A 60 5.66 3.30 -14.21
N LYS A 61 5.77 4.47 -14.85
CA LYS A 61 6.65 5.55 -14.38
C LYS A 61 6.33 5.98 -12.95
N VAL A 62 5.04 6.09 -12.61
CA VAL A 62 4.61 6.44 -11.25
C VAL A 62 4.97 5.33 -10.27
N ALA A 63 4.68 4.07 -10.59
CA ALA A 63 5.05 2.92 -9.75
C ALA A 63 6.57 2.87 -9.49
N LYS A 64 7.37 3.12 -10.53
CA LYS A 64 8.82 3.22 -10.42
C LYS A 64 9.25 4.38 -9.51
N ALA A 65 8.67 5.58 -9.70
CA ALA A 65 9.00 6.74 -8.87
C ALA A 65 8.69 6.51 -7.38
N ILE A 66 7.61 5.78 -7.07
CA ILE A 66 7.27 5.38 -5.70
C ILE A 66 8.31 4.41 -5.15
N ALA A 67 8.65 3.36 -5.91
CA ALA A 67 9.65 2.37 -5.50
C ALA A 67 11.03 3.00 -5.27
N ASP A 68 11.46 3.90 -6.16
CA ASP A 68 12.74 4.60 -6.09
C ASP A 68 12.76 5.52 -4.85
N ALA A 69 11.73 6.34 -4.64
CA ALA A 69 11.66 7.25 -3.49
C ALA A 69 11.65 6.52 -2.14
N TRP A 70 11.07 5.31 -2.11
CA TRP A 70 11.06 4.48 -0.91
C TRP A 70 12.41 3.82 -0.65
N THR A 71 13.07 3.33 -1.70
CA THR A 71 14.42 2.73 -1.62
C THR A 71 15.46 3.75 -1.18
N GLU A 72 15.30 5.02 -1.59
CA GLU A 72 16.16 6.14 -1.17
C GLU A 72 15.91 6.57 0.29
N GLY A 73 14.89 6.06 0.98
CA GLY A 73 14.52 6.49 2.32
C GLY A 73 14.11 7.96 2.37
N LYS A 74 13.55 8.48 1.27
CA LYS A 74 13.35 9.91 1.02
C LYS A 74 12.31 10.56 1.93
N TYR A 75 11.38 9.77 2.46
CA TYR A 75 10.27 10.24 3.28
C TYR A 75 10.30 9.56 4.64
N GLN A 76 10.40 10.34 5.71
CA GLN A 76 10.57 9.86 7.08
C GLN A 76 9.33 10.11 7.94
N SER A 77 8.36 10.87 7.42
CA SER A 77 7.12 11.20 8.10
C SER A 77 5.88 10.93 7.25
N GLY A 78 4.74 10.67 7.91
CA GLY A 78 3.47 10.47 7.23
C GLY A 78 3.00 11.70 6.42
N GLU A 79 3.37 12.91 6.83
CA GLU A 79 3.07 14.15 6.10
C GLU A 79 3.83 14.22 4.77
N GLU A 80 5.12 13.89 4.77
CA GLU A 80 5.94 13.84 3.55
C GLU A 80 5.44 12.79 2.57
N VAL A 81 5.08 11.60 3.06
CA VAL A 81 4.50 10.54 2.24
C VAL A 81 3.17 11.01 1.62
N THR A 82 2.32 11.67 2.42
CA THR A 82 1.04 12.21 1.93
C THR A 82 1.25 13.30 0.88
N ALA A 83 2.21 14.20 1.10
CA ALA A 83 2.55 15.27 0.15
C ALA A 83 3.10 14.69 -1.15
N PHE A 84 3.96 13.68 -1.07
CA PHE A 84 4.48 12.97 -2.22
C PHE A 84 3.37 12.32 -3.03
N ILE A 85 2.49 11.53 -2.39
CA ILE A 85 1.36 10.88 -3.08
C ILE A 85 0.48 11.92 -3.78
N LYS A 86 0.20 13.06 -3.14
CA LYS A 86 -0.58 14.16 -3.74
C LYS A 86 0.13 14.86 -4.90
N SER A 87 1.46 14.78 -4.97
CA SER A 87 2.27 15.37 -6.04
C SER A 87 2.36 14.47 -7.28
N LEU A 88 2.00 13.19 -7.17
CA LEU A 88 2.06 12.27 -8.30
C LEU A 88 1.05 12.66 -9.39
N PRO A 89 1.45 12.57 -10.67
CA PRO A 89 0.53 12.85 -11.77
C PRO A 89 -0.61 11.81 -11.78
N SER A 90 -1.83 12.25 -12.08
CA SER A 90 -2.98 11.38 -12.31
C SER A 90 -3.85 11.99 -13.40
N ASP A 91 -4.15 11.24 -14.46
CA ASP A 91 -4.94 11.71 -15.60
C ASP A 91 -6.44 11.63 -15.33
N ALA A 92 -6.81 10.87 -14.31
CA ALA A 92 -8.18 10.54 -14.00
C ALA A 92 -8.41 10.40 -12.50
N LEU A 93 -9.70 10.33 -12.15
CA LEU A 93 -10.14 9.89 -10.83
C LEU A 93 -9.81 8.41 -10.64
N ILE A 94 -9.48 8.08 -9.39
CA ILE A 94 -9.21 6.71 -8.96
C ILE A 94 -10.55 6.05 -8.65
N ASP A 95 -10.92 5.08 -9.48
CA ASP A 95 -12.11 4.27 -9.26
C ASP A 95 -11.77 3.07 -8.35
N PRO A 96 -12.61 2.72 -7.37
CA PRO A 96 -12.34 1.60 -6.47
C PRO A 96 -12.27 0.29 -7.25
N LEU A 97 -11.20 -0.47 -7.03
CA LEU A 97 -11.05 -1.79 -7.64
C LEU A 97 -12.11 -2.77 -7.12
N PRO A 98 -12.61 -3.69 -7.98
CA PRO A 98 -13.41 -4.81 -7.52
C PRO A 98 -12.67 -5.67 -6.47
N GLN A 99 -13.43 -6.22 -5.53
CA GLN A 99 -12.87 -6.93 -4.37
C GLN A 99 -11.97 -8.11 -4.80
N GLU A 100 -12.34 -8.83 -5.85
CA GLU A 100 -11.55 -9.95 -6.37
C GLU A 100 -10.18 -9.51 -6.91
N VAL A 101 -10.08 -8.28 -7.44
CA VAL A 101 -8.81 -7.71 -7.90
C VAL A 101 -7.96 -7.35 -6.70
N VAL A 102 -8.54 -6.71 -5.69
CA VAL A 102 -7.85 -6.37 -4.43
C VAL A 102 -7.27 -7.62 -3.77
N VAL A 103 -8.06 -8.71 -3.68
CA VAL A 103 -7.59 -9.98 -3.09
C VAL A 103 -6.41 -10.56 -3.87
N LYS A 104 -6.43 -10.50 -5.21
CA LYS A 104 -5.31 -10.96 -6.05
C LYS A 104 -4.05 -10.12 -5.82
N LEU A 105 -4.19 -8.80 -5.77
CA LEU A 105 -3.07 -7.89 -5.50
C LEU A 105 -2.48 -8.12 -4.11
N SER A 106 -3.33 -8.31 -3.10
CA SER A 106 -2.88 -8.68 -1.76
C SER A 106 -2.08 -9.99 -1.75
N GLN A 107 -2.57 -11.03 -2.42
CA GLN A 107 -1.85 -12.30 -2.53
C GLN A 107 -0.52 -12.13 -3.27
N GLN A 108 -0.47 -11.31 -4.32
CA GLN A 108 0.76 -11.00 -5.04
C GLN A 108 1.77 -10.28 -4.14
N ALA A 109 1.35 -9.24 -3.42
CA ALA A 109 2.19 -8.49 -2.50
C ALA A 109 2.73 -9.37 -1.36
N LEU A 110 1.90 -10.25 -0.80
CA LEU A 110 2.31 -11.19 0.24
C LEU A 110 3.27 -12.28 -0.27
N ARG A 111 3.16 -12.68 -1.54
CA ARG A 111 4.07 -13.68 -2.15
C ARG A 111 5.42 -13.08 -2.51
N ALA A 112 5.46 -11.82 -2.97
CA ALA A 112 6.71 -11.14 -3.29
C ALA A 112 7.61 -10.89 -2.06
N ARG A 113 7.04 -11.02 -0.85
CA ARG A 113 7.72 -10.89 0.44
C ARG A 113 8.27 -12.20 1.01
N LYS A 114 7.98 -13.35 0.39
CA LYS A 114 8.47 -14.68 0.82
C LYS A 114 9.66 -15.10 -0.01
#